data_AF-A0A1F9Q2S8-F1
#
_entry.id   AF-A0A1F9Q2S8-F1
#
_cell.length_a   1.000
_cell.length_b   1.000
_cell.length_c   1.000
_cell.angle_alpha   90.00
_cell.angle_beta   90.00
_cell.angle_gamma   90.00
#
_symmetry.space_group_name_H-M   'P 1'
#
loop_
_entity.id
_entity.type
_entity.pdbx_description
1 polymer ?
#
loop_
_entity_poly.entity_id
_entity_poly.type
_entity_poly.pdbx_seq_one_letter_code
_entity_poly.pdbx_strand_id
1 'polypeptide(L)'
;MKVLCFLLLLLVPTVVCAQSTYDLSCGNVARIRIFRLKAAGWQIDTPQGYFHILALDLTPDAAQGFGKRLKTAPMTHFQYNGMNLRKENLTITANGGSLRNDTPAMTGFSDQGIDIAIIREQDAFDAARAVCPALVPRKVLEDGQWE
;
A
#
# COMPACT_ATOMS: atom_id res chain seq x y z
N MET A 1 -29.71 -19.49 -41.51
CA MET A 1 -29.79 -18.39 -40.50
C MET A 1 -29.85 -18.97 -39.09
N LYS A 2 -28.72 -19.42 -38.52
CA LYS A 2 -28.71 -19.97 -37.14
C LYS A 2 -27.34 -19.92 -36.44
N VAL A 3 -26.33 -19.30 -37.08
CA VAL A 3 -24.95 -19.23 -36.57
C VAL A 3 -24.59 -17.81 -36.11
N LEU A 4 -25.40 -16.80 -36.47
CA LEU A 4 -25.11 -15.39 -36.12
C LEU A 4 -25.38 -15.03 -34.65
N CYS A 5 -26.16 -15.82 -33.92
CA CYS A 5 -26.47 -15.50 -32.51
C CYS A 5 -25.37 -15.89 -31.52
N PHE A 6 -24.42 -16.76 -31.90
CA PHE A 6 -23.37 -17.22 -30.97
C PHE A 6 -22.16 -16.27 -30.88
N LEU A 7 -21.95 -15.41 -31.88
CA LEU A 7 -20.82 -14.46 -31.90
C LEU A 7 -21.06 -13.21 -31.03
N LEU A 8 -22.30 -12.88 -30.68
CA LEU A 8 -22.64 -11.73 -29.85
C LEU A 8 -22.46 -11.98 -28.33
N LEU A 9 -22.37 -13.25 -27.91
CA LEU A 9 -22.14 -13.62 -26.50
C LEU A 9 -20.67 -13.55 -26.07
N LEU A 10 -19.74 -13.30 -26.99
CA LEU A 10 -18.31 -13.10 -26.67
C LEU A 10 -17.95 -11.62 -26.41
N LEU A 11 -18.92 -10.72 -26.58
CA LEU A 11 -18.80 -9.29 -26.30
C LEU A 11 -19.39 -8.92 -24.94
N VAL A 12 -19.50 -9.86 -23.99
CA VAL A 12 -19.71 -9.46 -22.61
C VAL A 12 -18.38 -8.86 -22.17
N PRO A 13 -18.28 -7.54 -21.92
CA PRO A 13 -17.09 -7.02 -21.28
C PRO A 13 -16.96 -7.80 -19.98
N THR A 14 -15.90 -8.60 -19.86
CA THR A 14 -15.48 -9.06 -18.55
C THR A 14 -15.19 -7.77 -17.80
N VAL A 15 -16.14 -7.34 -16.99
CA VAL A 15 -15.92 -6.33 -15.97
C VAL A 15 -14.96 -7.01 -15.02
N VAL A 16 -13.67 -7.03 -15.39
CA VAL A 16 -12.58 -7.20 -14.46
C VAL A 16 -12.84 -6.03 -13.52
N CYS A 17 -13.39 -6.30 -12.34
CA CYS A 17 -13.46 -5.33 -11.27
C CYS A 17 -12.03 -4.86 -11.08
N ALA A 18 -11.68 -3.73 -11.70
CA ALA A 18 -10.36 -3.17 -11.64
C ALA A 18 -10.16 -2.82 -10.17
N GLN A 19 -9.36 -3.64 -9.48
CA GLN A 19 -8.97 -3.39 -8.11
C GLN A 19 -8.38 -1.98 -8.06
N SER A 20 -8.88 -1.15 -7.15
CA SER A 20 -8.42 0.23 -7.08
C SER A 20 -6.93 0.22 -6.72
N THR A 21 -6.08 0.73 -7.61
CA THR A 21 -4.62 0.77 -7.43
C THR A 21 -4.09 2.19 -7.39
N TYR A 22 -3.00 2.41 -6.65
CA TYR A 22 -2.20 3.62 -6.73
C TYR A 22 -0.73 3.25 -6.93
N ASP A 23 -0.17 3.70 -8.04
CA ASP A 23 1.18 3.35 -8.46
C ASP A 23 2.19 4.41 -8.00
N LEU A 24 3.22 3.93 -7.30
CA LEU A 24 4.32 4.74 -6.80
C LEU A 24 5.51 4.68 -7.74
N SER A 25 6.25 5.78 -7.78
CA SER A 25 7.47 5.92 -8.56
C SER A 25 8.40 6.95 -7.93
N CYS A 26 9.66 6.99 -8.35
CA CYS A 26 10.57 8.08 -7.99
C CYS A 26 10.02 9.48 -8.27
N GLY A 27 9.15 9.64 -9.26
CA GLY A 27 8.61 10.96 -9.65
C GLY A 27 7.50 11.47 -8.73
N ASN A 28 6.84 10.59 -7.97
CA ASN A 28 5.69 10.97 -7.14
C ASN A 28 5.93 10.83 -5.63
N VAL A 29 7.06 10.25 -5.22
CA VAL A 29 7.50 10.16 -3.82
C VAL A 29 8.58 11.19 -3.53
N ALA A 30 8.39 11.98 -2.46
CA ALA A 30 9.35 12.98 -1.99
C ALA A 30 10.34 12.39 -0.98
N ARG A 31 9.93 11.42 -0.18
CA ARG A 31 10.76 10.80 0.87
C ARG A 31 10.32 9.37 1.16
N ILE A 32 11.30 8.51 1.48
CA ILE A 32 11.07 7.16 1.98
C ILE A 32 11.73 7.03 3.34
N ARG A 33 10.98 6.52 4.33
CA ARG A 33 11.47 6.20 5.67
C ARG A 33 11.09 4.75 6.00
N ILE A 34 11.93 4.07 6.76
CA ILE A 34 11.62 2.74 7.30
C ILE A 34 11.75 2.83 8.81
N PHE A 35 10.65 2.57 9.51
CA PHE A 35 10.60 2.58 10.97
C PHE A 35 10.49 1.16 11.49
N ARG A 36 11.18 0.82 12.58
CA ARG A 36 10.98 -0.41 13.34
C ARG A 36 10.03 -0.14 14.50
N LEU A 37 8.94 -0.92 14.57
CA LEU A 37 7.93 -0.82 15.62
C LEU A 37 7.84 -2.14 16.39
N LYS A 38 7.66 -2.07 17.71
CA LYS A 38 7.40 -3.24 18.54
C LYS A 38 6.04 -3.82 18.21
N ALA A 39 5.96 -5.12 17.93
CA ALA A 39 4.72 -5.75 17.50
C ALA A 39 3.67 -5.91 18.61
N ALA A 40 4.11 -6.01 19.88
CA ALA A 40 3.23 -6.27 21.03
C ALA A 40 2.09 -5.26 21.20
N GLY A 41 2.31 -3.98 20.85
CA GLY A 41 1.27 -2.93 20.91
C GLY A 41 0.28 -2.96 19.74
N TRP A 42 0.60 -3.73 18.70
CA TRP A 42 -0.14 -3.78 17.44
C TRP A 42 -0.74 -5.17 17.16
N GLN A 43 -0.58 -6.15 18.06
CA GLN A 43 -1.10 -7.52 17.88
C GLN A 43 -0.69 -8.17 16.54
N ILE A 44 0.47 -7.80 16.01
CA ILE A 44 1.04 -8.45 14.84
C ILE A 44 1.85 -9.65 15.32
N ASP A 45 1.54 -10.83 14.79
CA ASP A 45 2.36 -12.00 15.04
C ASP A 45 3.65 -11.91 14.20
N THR A 46 4.78 -11.79 14.89
CA THR A 46 6.10 -11.75 14.26
C THR A 46 7.08 -12.54 15.13
N PRO A 47 7.86 -13.47 14.57
CA PRO A 47 8.85 -14.24 15.32
C PRO A 47 9.87 -13.39 16.08
N GLN A 48 10.22 -12.23 15.54
CA GLN A 48 11.25 -11.34 16.07
C GLN A 48 10.71 -10.27 17.04
N GLY A 49 9.39 -10.22 17.29
CA GLY A 49 8.76 -9.24 18.18
C GLY A 49 8.67 -7.80 17.65
N TYR A 50 9.05 -7.56 16.39
CA TYR A 50 8.96 -6.26 15.73
C TYR A 50 8.61 -6.39 14.24
N PHE A 51 8.08 -5.32 13.68
CA PHE A 51 7.79 -5.16 12.26
C PHE A 51 8.28 -3.79 11.79
N HIS A 52 8.15 -3.54 10.49
CA HIS A 52 8.61 -2.31 9.87
C HIS A 52 7.46 -1.58 9.21
N ILE A 53 7.48 -0.26 9.31
CA ILE A 53 6.64 0.62 8.50
C ILE A 53 7.50 1.22 7.41
N LEU A 54 7.17 0.92 6.16
CA LEU A 54 7.62 1.69 5.00
C LEU A 54 6.71 2.92 4.87
N ALA A 55 7.22 4.07 5.29
CA ALA A 55 6.54 5.36 5.20
C ALA A 55 6.99 6.11 3.94
N LEU A 56 6.02 6.57 3.17
CA LEU A 56 6.20 7.16 1.85
C LEU A 56 5.53 8.52 1.84
N ASP A 57 6.33 9.59 1.88
CA ASP A 57 5.81 10.94 1.76
C ASP A 57 5.68 11.28 0.28
N LEU A 58 4.49 11.70 -0.15
CA LEU A 58 4.23 12.05 -1.54
C LEU A 58 4.74 13.47 -1.85
N THR A 59 5.10 13.71 -3.10
CA THR A 59 5.28 15.09 -3.60
C THR A 59 3.96 15.87 -3.49
N PRO A 60 3.98 17.21 -3.38
CA PRO A 60 2.74 18.00 -3.23
C PRO A 60 1.68 17.73 -4.31
N ASP A 61 2.11 17.62 -5.57
CA ASP A 61 1.20 17.33 -6.69
C ASP A 61 0.60 15.92 -6.59
N ALA A 62 1.43 14.93 -6.22
CA ALA A 62 0.99 13.56 -6.02
C ALA A 62 0.05 13.42 -4.81
N ALA A 63 0.34 14.11 -3.71
CA ALA A 63 -0.47 14.18 -2.50
C ALA A 63 -1.88 14.72 -2.81
N GLN A 64 -1.98 15.80 -3.59
CA GLN A 64 -3.27 16.36 -4.00
C GLN A 64 -4.09 15.35 -4.84
N GLY A 65 -3.44 14.68 -5.80
CA GLY A 65 -4.07 13.64 -6.62
C GLY A 65 -4.49 12.42 -5.79
N PHE A 66 -3.63 11.99 -4.87
CA PHE A 66 -3.86 10.86 -3.97
C PHE A 66 -5.04 11.11 -3.04
N GLY A 67 -5.09 12.28 -2.38
CA GLY A 67 -6.20 12.66 -1.50
C GLY A 67 -7.56 12.67 -2.21
N LYS A 68 -7.61 13.07 -3.50
CA LYS A 68 -8.84 12.94 -4.31
C LYS A 68 -9.22 11.49 -4.56
N ARG A 69 -8.23 10.63 -4.81
CA ARG A 69 -8.42 9.19 -5.04
C ARG A 69 -8.85 8.44 -3.78
N LEU A 70 -8.31 8.79 -2.62
CA LEU A 70 -8.71 8.23 -1.32
C LEU A 70 -10.19 8.50 -1.04
N LYS A 71 -10.67 9.73 -1.27
CA LYS A 71 -12.07 10.12 -1.04
C LYS A 71 -13.08 9.30 -1.87
N THR A 72 -12.66 8.74 -3.00
CA THR A 72 -13.51 7.94 -3.89
C THR A 72 -13.16 6.45 -3.86
N ALA A 73 -12.18 6.05 -3.05
CA ALA A 73 -11.76 4.66 -2.96
C ALA A 73 -12.89 3.80 -2.37
N PRO A 74 -13.12 2.58 -2.91
CA PRO A 74 -14.00 1.62 -2.27
C PRO A 74 -13.54 1.36 -0.84
N MET A 75 -14.46 1.12 0.07
CA MET A 75 -14.12 0.83 1.47
C MET A 75 -14.33 -0.65 1.77
N THR A 76 -13.38 -1.26 2.48
CA THR A 76 -13.48 -2.65 2.96
C THR A 76 -13.73 -2.64 4.46
N HIS A 77 -14.66 -3.50 4.90
CA HIS A 77 -14.87 -3.80 6.31
C HIS A 77 -13.98 -4.98 6.70
N PHE A 78 -13.33 -4.88 7.85
CA PHE A 78 -12.49 -5.95 8.37
C PHE A 78 -12.53 -5.98 9.89
N GLN A 79 -12.27 -7.15 10.44
CA GLN A 79 -12.11 -7.36 11.87
C GLN A 79 -10.64 -7.22 12.23
N TYR A 80 -10.34 -6.39 13.21
CA TYR A 80 -9.00 -6.21 13.73
C TYR A 80 -9.06 -5.90 15.22
N ASN A 81 -8.33 -6.68 16.02
CA ASN A 81 -8.37 -6.58 17.48
C ASN A 81 -9.81 -6.60 18.06
N GLY A 82 -10.66 -7.48 17.52
CA GLY A 82 -12.07 -7.60 17.91
C GLY A 82 -12.96 -6.40 17.54
N MET A 83 -12.42 -5.40 16.84
CA MET A 83 -13.17 -4.24 16.34
C MET A 83 -13.55 -4.41 14.87
N ASN A 84 -14.78 -4.02 14.53
CA ASN A 84 -15.18 -3.81 13.14
C ASN A 84 -14.61 -2.47 12.67
N LEU A 85 -13.61 -2.52 11.80
CA LEU A 85 -13.00 -1.36 11.20
C LEU A 85 -13.38 -1.24 9.72
N ARG A 86 -13.23 -0.04 9.18
CA ARG A 86 -13.46 0.27 7.77
C ARG A 86 -12.26 1.06 7.26
N LYS A 87 -11.69 0.66 6.12
CA LYS A 87 -10.58 1.36 5.47
C LYS A 87 -10.73 1.42 3.97
N GLU A 88 -9.99 2.30 3.34
CA GLU A 88 -9.86 2.38 1.89
C GLU A 88 -9.25 1.09 1.35
N ASN A 89 -9.90 0.53 0.34
CA ASN A 89 -9.46 -0.62 -0.42
C ASN A 89 -8.66 -0.13 -1.63
N LEU A 90 -7.42 0.23 -1.36
CA LEU A 90 -6.48 0.70 -2.36
C LEU A 90 -5.23 -0.17 -2.31
N THR A 91 -4.89 -0.78 -3.44
CA THR A 91 -3.66 -1.57 -3.58
C THR A 91 -2.54 -0.67 -4.03
N ILE A 92 -1.46 -0.67 -3.27
CA ILE A 92 -0.29 0.15 -3.57
C ILE A 92 0.67 -0.66 -4.42
N THR A 93 1.04 -0.11 -5.57
CA THR A 93 1.90 -0.75 -6.55
C THR A 93 3.16 0.08 -6.80
N ALA A 94 4.21 -0.56 -7.31
CA ALA A 94 5.36 0.10 -7.90
C ALA A 94 5.87 -0.76 -9.07
N ASN A 95 6.29 -0.12 -10.16
CA ASN A 95 6.76 -0.79 -11.38
C ASN A 95 5.78 -1.87 -11.90
N GLY A 96 4.47 -1.63 -11.79
CA GLY A 96 3.43 -2.54 -12.27
C GLY A 96 3.17 -3.77 -11.38
N GLY A 97 3.80 -3.87 -10.21
CA GLY A 97 3.57 -4.95 -9.23
C GLY A 97 3.10 -4.41 -7.88
N SER A 98 2.31 -5.21 -7.16
CA SER A 98 1.91 -4.88 -5.78
C SER A 98 3.11 -4.86 -4.85
N LEU A 99 3.21 -3.83 -4.01
CA LEU A 99 4.21 -3.81 -2.94
C LEU A 99 3.88 -4.85 -1.87
N ARG A 100 4.92 -5.40 -1.24
CA ARG A 100 4.77 -6.31 -0.10
C ARG A 100 4.04 -5.57 1.03
N ASN A 101 3.07 -6.23 1.63
CA ASN A 101 2.28 -5.72 2.74
C ASN A 101 1.82 -6.90 3.59
N ASP A 102 2.55 -7.17 4.67
CA ASP A 102 2.31 -8.33 5.53
C ASP A 102 1.12 -8.13 6.47
N THR A 103 0.70 -6.88 6.66
CA THR A 103 -0.44 -6.55 7.50
C THR A 103 -1.34 -5.52 6.82
N PRO A 104 -2.09 -5.91 5.76
CA PRO A 104 -2.92 -4.98 5.00
C PRO A 104 -3.96 -4.24 5.83
N ALA A 105 -4.42 -4.80 6.94
CA ALA A 105 -5.29 -4.13 7.92
C ALA A 105 -4.69 -2.82 8.46
N MET A 106 -3.36 -2.72 8.50
CA MET A 106 -2.62 -1.60 9.08
C MET A 106 -2.05 -0.61 8.06
N THR A 107 -2.29 -0.80 6.75
CA THR A 107 -1.85 0.21 5.79
C THR A 107 -2.53 1.53 6.10
N GLY A 108 -1.71 2.54 6.37
CA GLY A 108 -2.12 3.90 6.65
C GLY A 108 -2.17 4.70 5.37
N PHE A 109 -3.23 5.48 5.22
CA PHE A 109 -3.36 6.47 4.16
C PHE A 109 -3.63 7.83 4.80
N SER A 110 -2.86 8.82 4.40
CA SER A 110 -3.16 10.23 4.67
C SER A 110 -3.20 10.98 3.35
N ASP A 111 -3.61 12.24 3.39
CA ASP A 111 -3.51 13.12 2.24
C ASP A 111 -2.05 13.39 1.82
N GLN A 112 -1.08 13.14 2.70
CA GLN A 112 0.35 13.41 2.50
C GLN A 112 1.18 12.17 2.18
N GLY A 113 0.70 10.97 2.51
CA GLY A 113 1.55 9.79 2.43
C GLY A 113 0.86 8.45 2.63
N ILE A 114 1.69 7.42 2.58
CA ILE A 114 1.30 6.02 2.63
C ILE A 114 2.24 5.28 3.59
N ASP A 115 1.66 4.52 4.51
CA ASP A 115 2.39 3.66 5.44
C ASP A 115 2.07 2.19 5.15
N ILE A 116 3.09 1.38 4.89
CA ILE A 116 2.95 -0.05 4.58
C ILE A 116 3.66 -0.89 5.64
N ALA A 117 2.93 -1.81 6.28
CA ALA A 117 3.46 -2.71 7.29
C ALA A 117 4.11 -3.95 6.65
N ILE A 118 5.38 -4.19 6.97
CA ILE A 118 6.20 -5.27 6.44
C ILE A 118 6.97 -5.91 7.61
N ILE A 119 6.90 -7.23 7.75
CA ILE A 119 7.47 -7.96 8.88
C ILE A 119 9.00 -7.98 8.79
N ARG A 120 9.55 -8.38 7.64
CA ARG A 120 11.00 -8.53 7.45
C ARG A 120 11.65 -7.22 7.02
N GLU A 121 12.75 -6.86 7.67
CA GLU A 121 13.50 -5.64 7.38
C GLU A 121 13.96 -5.57 5.92
N GLN A 122 14.55 -6.67 5.42
CA GLN A 122 15.03 -6.75 4.04
C GLN A 122 13.90 -6.51 3.03
N ASP A 123 12.72 -7.06 3.29
CA ASP A 123 11.56 -6.90 2.41
C ASP A 123 11.07 -5.44 2.39
N ALA A 124 11.24 -4.70 3.50
CA ALA A 124 10.95 -3.27 3.56
C ALA A 124 11.93 -2.46 2.71
N PHE A 125 13.23 -2.79 2.76
CA PHE A 125 14.21 -2.17 1.87
C PHE A 125 14.02 -2.56 0.40
N ASP A 126 13.61 -3.80 0.12
CA ASP A 126 13.31 -4.26 -1.24
C ASP A 126 12.09 -3.51 -1.81
N ALA A 127 11.04 -3.31 -1.00
CA ALA A 127 9.89 -2.50 -1.37
C ALA A 127 10.26 -1.02 -1.58
N ALA A 128 11.10 -0.43 -0.72
CA ALA A 128 11.63 0.92 -0.92
C ALA A 128 12.42 1.04 -2.23
N ARG A 129 13.27 0.04 -2.54
CA ARG A 129 14.01 -0.03 -3.81
C ARG A 129 13.10 -0.16 -5.02
N ALA A 130 12.00 -0.90 -4.91
CA ALA A 130 11.01 -1.00 -5.97
C ALA A 130 10.32 0.35 -6.25
N VAL A 131 10.04 1.15 -5.21
CA VAL A 131 9.45 2.48 -5.36
C VAL A 131 10.44 3.48 -5.97
N CYS A 132 11.59 3.66 -5.29
CA CYS A 132 12.62 4.56 -5.78
C CYS A 132 14.01 4.24 -5.21
N PRO A 133 14.92 3.64 -6.00
CA PRO A 133 16.27 3.29 -5.54
C PRO A 133 17.07 4.48 -4.99
N ALA A 134 16.85 5.69 -5.50
CA ALA A 134 17.59 6.89 -5.10
C ALA A 134 17.18 7.45 -3.72
N LEU A 135 15.99 7.09 -3.22
CA LEU A 135 15.44 7.58 -1.96
C LEU A 135 15.48 6.55 -0.84
N VAL A 136 16.06 5.37 -1.10
CA VAL A 136 16.14 4.30 -0.10
C VAL A 136 16.92 4.80 1.11
N PRO A 137 16.36 4.70 2.34
CA PRO A 137 17.07 5.13 3.53
C PRO A 137 18.29 4.23 3.77
N ARG A 138 19.31 4.76 4.45
CA ARG A 138 20.52 3.99 4.77
C ARG A 138 20.39 3.13 6.02
N LYS A 139 19.40 3.43 6.87
CA LYS A 139 19.15 2.79 8.17
C LYS A 139 17.66 2.73 8.43
N VAL A 140 17.28 1.85 9.34
CA VAL A 140 15.97 1.83 9.96
C VAL A 140 15.96 2.83 11.12
N LEU A 141 14.87 3.58 11.26
CA LEU A 141 14.61 4.46 12.41
C LEU A 141 13.88 3.65 13.49
N GLU A 142 14.25 3.80 14.76
CA GLU A 142 13.50 3.19 15.85
C GLU A 142 12.22 3.99 16.15
N ASP A 143 11.21 3.33 16.72
CA ASP A 143 9.94 3.96 17.10
C ASP A 143 10.17 5.24 17.94
N GLY A 144 9.54 6.34 17.53
CA GLY A 144 9.69 7.66 18.13
C GLY A 144 10.92 8.47 17.67
N GLN A 145 11.77 7.94 16.79
CA GLN A 145 12.86 8.72 16.17
C GLN A 145 12.37 9.48 14.94
N TRP A 146 12.58 10.80 14.96
CA TRP A 146 12.38 11.68 13.79
C TRP A 146 13.74 12.21 13.34
N GLU A 147 13.97 12.25 12.02
CA GLU A 147 15.08 13.00 11.41
C GLU A 147 14.67 14.43 11.10
#